data_AF-A0A351FMH9-F1
#
_entry.id   AF-A0A351FMH9-F1
#
_cell.length_a   1.000
_cell.length_b   1.000
_cell.length_c   1.000
_cell.angle_alpha   90.00
_cell.angle_beta   90.00
_cell.angle_gamma   90.00
#
_symmetry.space_group_name_H-M   'P 1'
#
loop_
_entity.id
_entity.type
_entity.pdbx_description
1 polymer ?
#
loop_
_entity_poly.entity_id
_entity_poly.type
_entity_poly.pdbx_seq_one_letter_code
_entity_poly.pdbx_strand_id
1 'polypeptide(L)'
;MQDQTPAVRRHAVRLAERSLQQDDELAKQLLAALGKFVDDPDAQVRLQVAYSLGYAHDAAAADILAQLANQHRDDAAFLAAILSSLHEHNLPTFYVAMTRHPQLTTQLRKPLLAMASRMQNATLVSRMLTASLDDLESQKFTSSQLTNLADTLQQIRQTKLSLAAPQRKTLATLADKLLQLVVDSAAATEQRVAAIQVMTALPSLTSDQQAKLIALVDSRQPTPVQLAVVTAANRLLPKPSVTILLQAFDQLSPTVRVAILDALLEHPERTQQVVDQLAKKTFSPRNLSAHHRQQLRNHPDPRLREKVIALLKPSAAAGEMAARIQAYASKLSAGDRLQGSQLFTKHCSSCHRVAGVGKVVGPDLTTLKNRSSQAMLNAILDPNQAVEDKYRSYSLLTTDGRTLAGLIKEENSNSVTLQLANDKQHVILRSEIELLRSSGKSLMPEDLHRELSPAALSHLIAYLADIGPPPKQFPGNRPSIVKQQDNGMVELTAITGRIYGPNVVFEGKYNNLGFWSHADDRVAWTVELAQTGTYEVHLDYACETSTAGNPFVLTLGTQSLRGKVKGTGTWDDYATVKVGTVKLQTTPLEITFAAEAAPQGFLMDLRRILLKPVPQ
;
A
#
# COMPACT_ATOMS: atom_id res chain seq x y z
N MET A 1 52.63 -23.28 -3.96
CA MET A 1 51.36 -23.65 -3.29
C MET A 1 51.57 -24.09 -1.83
N GLN A 2 52.72 -24.63 -1.42
CA GLN A 2 52.95 -25.09 -0.03
C GLN A 2 53.48 -24.01 0.95
N ASP A 3 53.37 -22.71 0.59
CA ASP A 3 53.90 -21.62 1.42
C ASP A 3 53.04 -21.40 2.67
N GLN A 4 53.66 -21.05 3.80
CA GLN A 4 52.93 -20.79 5.06
C GLN A 4 52.11 -19.49 5.00
N THR A 5 52.46 -18.54 4.13
CA THR A 5 51.82 -17.23 3.98
C THR A 5 50.55 -17.33 3.12
N PRO A 6 49.36 -16.99 3.65
CA PRO A 6 48.10 -17.07 2.90
C PRO A 6 48.09 -16.22 1.62
N ALA A 7 48.67 -15.02 1.66
CA ALA A 7 48.76 -14.16 0.48
C ALA A 7 49.54 -14.82 -0.67
N VAL A 8 50.66 -15.49 -0.35
CA VAL A 8 51.48 -16.22 -1.35
C VAL A 8 50.69 -17.39 -1.93
N ARG A 9 49.97 -18.15 -1.09
CA ARG A 9 49.10 -19.25 -1.56
C ARG A 9 48.00 -18.73 -2.47
N ARG A 10 47.30 -17.66 -2.07
CA ARG A 10 46.26 -17.00 -2.88
C ARG A 10 46.79 -16.58 -4.25
N HIS A 11 47.94 -15.92 -4.30
CA HIS A 11 48.56 -15.54 -5.58
C HIS A 11 49.00 -16.75 -6.39
N ALA A 12 49.48 -17.82 -5.76
CA ALA A 12 49.81 -19.06 -6.46
C ALA A 12 48.58 -19.73 -7.08
N VAL A 13 47.42 -19.72 -6.41
CA VAL A 13 46.14 -20.18 -6.97
C VAL A 13 45.77 -19.35 -8.21
N ARG A 14 45.87 -18.02 -8.12
CA ARG A 14 45.57 -17.14 -9.25
C ARG A 14 46.52 -17.34 -10.44
N LEU A 15 47.80 -17.58 -10.19
CA LEU A 15 48.77 -17.87 -11.26
C LEU A 15 48.48 -19.19 -11.99
N ALA A 16 47.79 -20.14 -11.34
CA ALA A 16 47.42 -21.42 -11.94
C ALA A 16 46.32 -21.30 -13.00
N GLU A 17 45.53 -20.21 -13.01
CA GLU A 17 44.36 -20.02 -13.90
C GLU A 17 44.68 -20.24 -15.38
N ARG A 18 45.82 -19.73 -15.85
CA ARG A 18 46.23 -19.88 -17.26
C ARG A 18 46.53 -21.32 -17.65
N SER A 19 47.07 -22.09 -16.71
CA SER A 19 47.40 -23.50 -16.91
C SER A 19 46.17 -24.40 -16.76
N LEU A 20 45.18 -24.03 -15.93
CA LEU A 20 43.93 -24.76 -15.76
C LEU A 20 43.05 -24.79 -17.03
N GLN A 21 43.24 -23.82 -17.93
CA GLN A 21 42.54 -23.79 -19.23
C GLN A 21 42.99 -24.90 -20.18
N GLN A 22 44.17 -25.50 -19.93
CA GLN A 22 44.71 -26.59 -20.73
C GLN A 22 44.08 -27.93 -20.31
N ASP A 23 44.09 -28.90 -21.21
CA ASP A 23 43.67 -30.29 -20.93
C ASP A 23 44.91 -31.22 -20.95
N ASP A 24 45.88 -30.90 -20.09
CA ASP A 24 47.15 -31.62 -19.97
C ASP A 24 47.38 -32.14 -18.54
N GLU A 25 48.43 -32.93 -18.36
CA GLU A 25 48.77 -33.49 -17.04
C GLU A 25 49.11 -32.41 -16.00
N LEU A 26 49.60 -31.24 -16.43
CA LEU A 26 49.85 -30.12 -15.52
C LEU A 26 48.54 -29.56 -14.98
N ALA A 27 47.52 -29.36 -15.82
CA ALA A 27 46.20 -28.92 -15.40
C ALA A 27 45.58 -29.88 -14.38
N LYS A 28 45.68 -31.20 -14.60
CA LYS A 28 45.20 -32.22 -13.65
C LYS A 28 45.95 -32.18 -12.30
N GLN A 29 47.28 -32.03 -12.33
CA GLN A 29 48.08 -31.90 -11.12
C GLN A 29 47.74 -30.62 -10.34
N LEU A 30 47.55 -29.50 -11.05
CA LEU A 30 47.13 -28.23 -10.45
C LEU A 30 45.74 -28.36 -9.84
N LEU A 31 44.79 -29.01 -10.53
CA LEU A 31 43.45 -29.23 -10.01
C LEU A 31 43.44 -30.08 -8.74
N ALA A 32 44.23 -31.18 -8.72
CA ALA A 32 44.42 -31.99 -7.52
C ALA A 32 45.08 -31.21 -6.37
N ALA A 33 45.96 -30.26 -6.68
CA ALA A 33 46.54 -29.36 -5.68
C ALA A 33 45.51 -28.35 -5.15
N LEU A 34 44.67 -27.77 -6.03
CA LEU A 34 43.59 -26.86 -5.64
C LEU A 34 42.53 -27.54 -4.76
N GLY A 35 42.23 -28.82 -5.00
CA GLY A 35 41.33 -29.60 -4.15
C GLY A 35 41.77 -29.65 -2.67
N LYS A 36 43.09 -29.54 -2.40
CA LYS A 36 43.61 -29.49 -1.02
C LYS A 36 43.37 -28.14 -0.34
N PHE A 37 43.10 -27.07 -1.10
CA PHE A 37 42.81 -25.75 -0.56
C PHE A 37 41.35 -25.51 -0.24
N VAL A 38 40.47 -26.49 -0.47
CA VAL A 38 39.08 -26.42 -0.02
C VAL A 38 39.02 -26.22 1.50
N ASP A 39 39.92 -26.88 2.23
CA ASP A 39 40.04 -26.78 3.68
C ASP A 39 41.22 -25.86 4.12
N ASP A 40 41.70 -24.96 3.25
CA ASP A 40 42.76 -23.99 3.64
C ASP A 40 42.27 -23.17 4.83
N PRO A 41 43.09 -22.89 5.87
CA PRO A 41 42.64 -22.11 7.02
C PRO A 41 42.19 -20.68 6.65
N ASP A 42 42.73 -20.09 5.58
CA ASP A 42 42.43 -18.72 5.18
C ASP A 42 41.25 -18.64 4.20
N ALA A 43 40.23 -17.84 4.55
CA ALA A 43 39.02 -17.69 3.74
C ALA A 43 39.27 -17.03 2.38
N GLN A 44 40.26 -16.14 2.25
CA GLN A 44 40.59 -15.49 0.99
C GLN A 44 41.29 -16.45 0.03
N VAL A 45 42.04 -17.42 0.55
CA VAL A 45 42.59 -18.53 -0.26
C VAL A 45 41.45 -19.39 -0.80
N ARG A 46 40.53 -19.84 0.07
CA ARG A 46 39.35 -20.64 -0.35
C ARG A 46 38.48 -19.90 -1.38
N LEU A 47 38.26 -18.60 -1.19
CA LEU A 47 37.48 -17.78 -2.12
C LEU A 47 38.19 -17.63 -3.47
N GLN A 48 39.52 -17.43 -3.48
CA GLN A 48 40.30 -17.40 -4.72
C GLN A 48 40.25 -18.75 -5.46
N VAL A 49 40.25 -19.88 -4.74
CA VAL A 49 40.05 -21.20 -5.34
C VAL A 49 38.70 -21.27 -6.04
N ALA A 50 37.62 -20.80 -5.41
CA ALA A 50 36.29 -20.75 -6.02
C ALA A 50 36.28 -19.98 -7.34
N TYR A 51 36.95 -18.82 -7.42
CA TYR A 51 37.11 -18.06 -8.68
C TYR A 51 37.97 -18.80 -9.71
N SER A 52 39.13 -19.31 -9.30
CA SER A 52 40.11 -19.88 -10.24
C SER A 52 39.65 -21.22 -10.84
N LEU A 53 38.78 -21.96 -10.17
CA LEU A 53 38.18 -23.19 -10.72
C LEU A 53 37.27 -22.93 -11.95
N GLY A 54 36.81 -21.70 -12.16
CA GLY A 54 36.06 -21.33 -13.36
C GLY A 54 36.88 -21.33 -14.65
N TYR A 55 38.21 -21.46 -14.56
CA TYR A 55 39.10 -21.61 -15.70
C TYR A 55 39.34 -23.07 -16.10
N ALA A 56 38.90 -24.03 -15.29
CA ALA A 56 39.13 -25.45 -15.52
C ALA A 56 37.99 -26.08 -16.33
N HIS A 57 38.34 -26.84 -17.38
CA HIS A 57 37.36 -27.59 -18.17
C HIS A 57 37.06 -28.99 -17.62
N ASP A 58 37.89 -29.49 -16.70
CA ASP A 58 37.78 -30.82 -16.12
C ASP A 58 36.57 -30.97 -15.17
N ALA A 59 35.93 -32.13 -15.21
CA ALA A 59 34.78 -32.48 -14.37
C ALA A 59 35.10 -32.41 -12.86
N ALA A 60 36.32 -32.72 -12.45
CA ALA A 60 36.75 -32.65 -11.05
C ALA A 60 36.73 -31.21 -10.49
N ALA A 61 36.81 -30.19 -11.34
CA ALA A 61 36.65 -28.80 -10.90
C ALA A 61 35.23 -28.54 -10.37
N ALA A 62 34.23 -29.14 -11.02
CA ALA A 62 32.83 -29.05 -10.60
C ALA A 62 32.58 -29.74 -9.25
N ASP A 63 33.24 -30.87 -8.98
CA ASP A 63 33.16 -31.55 -7.67
C ASP A 63 33.76 -30.69 -6.56
N ILE A 64 34.91 -30.05 -6.80
CA ILE A 64 35.55 -29.13 -5.84
C ILE A 64 34.64 -27.91 -5.58
N LEU A 65 34.08 -27.32 -6.64
CA LEU A 65 33.12 -26.21 -6.51
C LEU A 65 31.88 -26.62 -5.69
N ALA A 66 31.35 -27.83 -5.90
CA ALA A 66 30.20 -28.32 -5.14
C ALA A 66 30.53 -28.55 -3.66
N GLN A 67 31.74 -29.04 -3.35
CA GLN A 67 32.23 -29.18 -1.98
C GLN A 67 32.32 -27.81 -1.28
N LEU A 68 32.95 -26.81 -1.94
CA LEU A 68 33.02 -25.43 -1.44
C LEU A 68 31.62 -24.85 -1.22
N ALA A 69 30.70 -25.08 -2.17
CA ALA A 69 29.33 -24.59 -2.08
C ALA A 69 28.59 -25.19 -0.88
N ASN A 70 28.79 -26.47 -0.58
CA ASN A 70 28.16 -27.13 0.56
C ASN A 70 28.75 -26.68 1.91
N GLN A 71 30.08 -26.51 1.98
CA GLN A 71 30.77 -26.02 3.19
C GLN A 71 30.40 -24.56 3.50
N HIS A 72 30.22 -23.72 2.47
CA HIS A 72 29.96 -22.28 2.61
C HIS A 72 28.56 -21.87 2.14
N ARG A 73 27.57 -22.75 2.28
CA ARG A 73 26.18 -22.52 1.79
C ARG A 73 25.48 -21.28 2.37
N ASP A 74 25.92 -20.84 3.55
CA ASP A 74 25.37 -19.66 4.23
C ASP A 74 26.16 -18.36 3.93
N ASP A 75 27.25 -18.45 3.14
CA ASP A 75 28.09 -17.31 2.78
C ASP A 75 27.78 -16.84 1.34
N ALA A 76 27.15 -15.67 1.23
CA ALA A 76 26.75 -15.08 -0.04
C ALA A 76 27.93 -14.78 -0.97
N ALA A 77 29.11 -14.44 -0.44
CA ALA A 77 30.28 -14.14 -1.26
C ALA A 77 30.84 -15.41 -1.90
N PHE A 78 30.89 -16.52 -1.14
CA PHE A 78 31.29 -17.82 -1.69
C PHE A 78 30.32 -18.32 -2.76
N LEU A 79 29.00 -18.24 -2.50
CA LEU A 79 28.02 -18.66 -3.49
C LEU A 79 28.08 -17.82 -4.77
N ALA A 80 28.30 -16.50 -4.65
CA ALA A 80 28.48 -15.63 -5.80
C ALA A 80 29.74 -15.99 -6.60
N ALA A 81 30.86 -16.27 -5.93
CA ALA A 81 32.10 -16.71 -6.58
C ALA A 81 31.89 -18.03 -7.33
N ILE A 82 31.26 -19.01 -6.68
CA ILE A 82 30.98 -20.32 -7.28
C ILE A 82 30.07 -20.18 -8.50
N LEU A 83 28.95 -19.46 -8.38
CA LEU A 83 28.03 -19.21 -9.50
C LEU A 83 28.72 -18.49 -10.66
N SER A 84 29.67 -17.58 -10.39
CA SER A 84 30.44 -16.90 -11.44
C SER A 84 31.44 -17.80 -12.17
N SER A 85 31.86 -18.89 -11.52
CA SER A 85 32.78 -19.89 -12.08
C SER A 85 32.09 -21.00 -12.85
N LEU A 86 30.75 -21.04 -12.86
CA LEU A 86 29.99 -22.03 -13.61
C LEU A 86 29.82 -21.61 -15.08
N HIS A 87 30.14 -22.53 -15.98
CA HIS A 87 30.07 -22.38 -17.44
C HIS A 87 29.57 -23.67 -18.11
N GLU A 88 29.41 -23.66 -19.43
CA GLU A 88 28.75 -24.75 -20.17
C GLU A 88 29.36 -26.14 -19.93
N HIS A 89 30.69 -26.23 -19.79
CA HIS A 89 31.42 -27.49 -19.59
C HIS A 89 31.31 -28.06 -18.16
N ASN A 90 31.30 -27.22 -17.12
CA ASN A 90 31.30 -27.70 -15.72
C ASN A 90 29.91 -27.73 -15.08
N LEU A 91 28.95 -26.96 -15.61
CA LEU A 91 27.61 -26.81 -15.04
C LEU A 91 26.84 -28.14 -14.93
N PRO A 92 26.85 -29.05 -15.93
CA PRO A 92 26.16 -30.34 -15.79
C PRO A 92 26.73 -31.21 -14.67
N THR A 93 28.06 -31.26 -14.52
CA THR A 93 28.73 -32.03 -13.47
C THR A 93 28.49 -31.41 -12.10
N PHE A 94 28.57 -30.08 -11.99
CA PHE A 94 28.25 -29.34 -10.77
C PHE A 94 26.81 -29.64 -10.30
N TYR A 95 25.84 -29.66 -11.21
CA TYR A 95 24.47 -30.00 -10.88
C TYR A 95 24.36 -31.41 -10.27
N VAL A 96 25.04 -32.41 -10.82
CA VAL A 96 25.06 -33.77 -10.27
C VAL A 96 25.67 -33.79 -8.88
N ALA A 97 26.83 -33.17 -8.71
CA ALA A 97 27.49 -33.10 -7.41
C ALA A 97 26.60 -32.42 -6.36
N MET A 98 25.93 -31.33 -6.75
CA MET A 98 24.98 -30.60 -5.91
C MET A 98 23.81 -31.48 -5.43
N THR A 99 23.29 -32.39 -6.27
CA THR A 99 22.16 -33.27 -5.89
C THR A 99 22.47 -34.19 -4.70
N ARG A 100 23.75 -34.40 -4.36
CA ARG A 100 24.18 -35.13 -3.16
C ARG A 100 23.95 -34.32 -1.87
N HIS A 101 23.65 -33.04 -1.99
CA HIS A 101 23.47 -32.08 -0.90
C HIS A 101 22.06 -31.43 -0.97
N PRO A 102 21.05 -31.93 -0.23
CA PRO A 102 19.66 -31.48 -0.36
C PRO A 102 19.43 -30.00 -0.08
N GLN A 103 20.09 -29.44 0.95
CA GLN A 103 19.98 -28.01 1.29
C GLN A 103 20.53 -27.12 0.18
N LEU A 104 21.73 -27.45 -0.31
CA LEU A 104 22.37 -26.74 -1.42
C LEU A 104 21.53 -26.83 -2.70
N THR A 105 20.98 -28.02 -2.98
CA THR A 105 20.08 -28.24 -4.11
C THR A 105 18.89 -27.30 -4.07
N THR A 106 18.27 -27.15 -2.90
CA THR A 106 17.11 -26.26 -2.72
C THR A 106 17.49 -24.80 -3.00
N GLN A 107 18.67 -24.37 -2.53
CA GLN A 107 19.13 -22.99 -2.65
C GLN A 107 19.59 -22.61 -4.07
N LEU A 108 20.34 -23.49 -4.74
CA LEU A 108 20.98 -23.18 -6.02
C LEU A 108 20.21 -23.64 -7.25
N ARG A 109 19.18 -24.49 -7.11
CA ARG A 109 18.40 -25.01 -8.26
C ARG A 109 17.90 -23.92 -9.20
N LYS A 110 17.30 -22.85 -8.69
CA LYS A 110 16.72 -21.78 -9.51
C LYS A 110 17.78 -20.97 -10.26
N PRO A 111 18.88 -20.51 -9.62
CA PRO A 111 20.04 -19.97 -10.34
C PRO A 111 20.58 -20.89 -11.43
N LEU A 112 20.78 -22.18 -11.14
CA LEU A 112 21.32 -23.15 -12.11
C LEU A 112 20.37 -23.38 -13.29
N LEU A 113 19.05 -23.45 -13.05
CA LEU A 113 18.05 -23.55 -14.10
C LEU A 113 18.11 -22.32 -15.03
N ALA A 114 18.17 -21.11 -14.47
CA ALA A 114 18.28 -19.88 -15.24
C ALA A 114 19.58 -19.84 -16.07
N MET A 115 20.71 -20.26 -15.50
CA MET A 115 21.99 -20.38 -16.19
C MET A 115 21.92 -21.39 -17.33
N ALA A 116 21.46 -22.61 -17.06
CA ALA A 116 21.33 -23.69 -18.05
C ALA A 116 20.49 -23.25 -19.24
N SER A 117 19.37 -22.57 -18.98
CA SER A 117 18.49 -22.09 -20.03
C SER A 117 19.06 -20.89 -20.80
N ARG A 118 19.79 -19.97 -20.16
CA ARG A 118 20.50 -18.88 -20.85
C ARG A 118 21.62 -19.41 -21.75
N MET A 119 22.32 -20.45 -21.31
CA MET A 119 23.34 -21.16 -22.09
C MET A 119 22.74 -22.10 -23.15
N GLN A 120 21.41 -22.18 -23.27
CA GLN A 120 20.71 -23.12 -24.16
C GLN A 120 21.10 -24.60 -23.96
N ASN A 121 21.49 -24.98 -22.74
CA ASN A 121 21.88 -26.34 -22.40
C ASN A 121 20.64 -27.24 -22.23
N ALA A 122 20.06 -27.66 -23.36
CA ALA A 122 18.85 -28.49 -23.41
C ALA A 122 19.01 -29.81 -22.64
N THR A 123 20.20 -30.40 -22.66
CA THR A 123 20.51 -31.66 -21.96
C THR A 123 20.38 -31.51 -20.45
N LEU A 124 20.95 -30.46 -19.87
CA LEU A 124 20.85 -30.21 -18.43
C LEU A 124 19.42 -29.87 -18.01
N VAL A 125 18.74 -29.00 -18.76
CA VAL A 125 17.33 -28.66 -18.48
C VAL A 125 16.45 -29.91 -18.56
N SER A 126 16.68 -30.77 -19.56
CA SER A 126 16.00 -32.06 -19.69
C SER A 126 16.27 -32.97 -18.50
N ARG A 127 17.51 -33.04 -18.02
CA ARG A 127 17.89 -33.81 -16.83
C ARG A 127 17.21 -33.29 -15.56
N MET A 128 17.17 -31.96 -15.38
CA MET A 128 16.48 -31.32 -14.25
C MET A 128 14.97 -31.59 -14.29
N LEU A 129 14.36 -31.57 -15.48
CA LEU A 129 12.95 -31.92 -15.67
C LEU A 129 12.70 -33.39 -15.30
N THR A 130 13.50 -34.32 -15.83
CA THR A 130 13.35 -35.75 -15.52
C THR A 130 13.46 -36.00 -14.02
N ALA A 131 14.49 -35.47 -13.35
CA ALA A 131 14.63 -35.58 -11.90
C ALA A 131 13.42 -35.02 -11.13
N SER A 132 12.79 -33.96 -11.64
CA SER A 132 11.57 -33.40 -11.03
C SER A 132 10.33 -34.24 -11.28
N LEU A 133 10.27 -34.98 -12.38
CA LEU A 133 9.17 -35.90 -12.68
C LEU A 133 9.31 -37.20 -11.87
N ASP A 134 10.53 -37.71 -11.72
CA ASP A 134 10.82 -38.93 -10.93
C ASP A 134 10.47 -38.70 -9.44
N ASP A 135 10.75 -37.51 -8.92
CA ASP A 135 10.41 -37.15 -7.53
C ASP A 135 8.89 -37.09 -7.26
N LEU A 136 8.07 -37.04 -8.33
CA LEU A 136 6.60 -37.01 -8.27
C LEU A 136 5.96 -38.41 -8.39
N GLU A 137 6.74 -39.49 -8.48
CA GLU A 137 6.20 -40.86 -8.63
C GLU A 137 5.37 -41.34 -7.44
N SER A 138 5.62 -40.80 -6.24
CA SER A 138 4.99 -41.22 -4.98
C SER A 138 3.50 -40.86 -4.81
N GLN A 139 2.90 -40.16 -5.79
CA GLN A 139 1.53 -39.59 -5.76
C GLN A 139 1.26 -38.58 -4.61
N LYS A 140 2.19 -38.38 -3.67
CA LYS A 140 2.11 -37.37 -2.62
C LYS A 140 2.96 -36.17 -3.00
N PHE A 141 2.33 -35.19 -3.63
CA PHE A 141 3.02 -34.00 -4.10
C PHE A 141 3.24 -33.01 -2.95
N THR A 142 4.48 -32.62 -2.66
CA THR A 142 4.73 -31.45 -1.80
C THR A 142 4.62 -30.16 -2.60
N SER A 143 4.34 -29.03 -1.93
CA SER A 143 4.30 -27.72 -2.59
C SER A 143 5.63 -27.37 -3.25
N SER A 144 6.76 -27.66 -2.58
CA SER A 144 8.12 -27.41 -3.11
C SER A 144 8.40 -28.20 -4.40
N GLN A 145 8.03 -29.48 -4.45
CA GLN A 145 8.21 -30.31 -5.66
C GLN A 145 7.44 -29.76 -6.85
N LEU A 146 6.18 -29.34 -6.63
CA LEU A 146 5.33 -28.76 -7.67
C LEU A 146 5.86 -27.40 -8.13
N THR A 147 6.29 -26.54 -7.22
CA THR A 147 6.92 -25.24 -7.57
C THR A 147 8.19 -25.46 -8.39
N ASN A 148 9.03 -26.42 -7.99
CA ASN A 148 10.25 -26.77 -8.73
C ASN A 148 9.97 -27.23 -10.17
N LEU A 149 8.92 -28.03 -10.36
CA LEU A 149 8.47 -28.44 -11.69
C LEU A 149 7.90 -27.26 -12.48
N ALA A 150 7.07 -26.42 -11.86
CA ALA A 150 6.46 -25.24 -12.49
C ALA A 150 7.54 -24.28 -13.01
N ASP A 151 8.56 -23.98 -12.19
CA ASP A 151 9.69 -23.13 -12.56
C ASP A 151 10.46 -23.70 -13.77
N THR A 152 10.70 -25.01 -13.77
CA THR A 152 11.41 -25.71 -14.87
C THR A 152 10.63 -25.63 -16.18
N LEU A 153 9.33 -25.94 -16.14
CA LEU A 153 8.45 -25.86 -17.30
C LEU A 153 8.28 -24.43 -17.81
N GLN A 154 8.20 -23.46 -16.89
CA GLN A 154 8.14 -22.04 -17.23
C GLN A 154 9.41 -21.60 -17.97
N GLN A 155 10.58 -22.01 -17.49
CA GLN A 155 11.85 -21.68 -18.11
C GLN A 155 11.98 -22.32 -19.50
N ILE A 156 11.66 -23.62 -19.62
CA ILE A 156 11.64 -24.36 -20.90
C ILE A 156 10.82 -23.61 -21.94
N ARG A 157 9.64 -23.12 -21.54
CA ARG A 157 8.79 -22.32 -22.43
C ARG A 157 9.41 -20.98 -22.80
N GLN A 158 9.90 -20.22 -21.81
CA GLN A 158 10.47 -18.89 -22.05
C GLN A 158 11.66 -18.95 -23.01
N THR A 159 12.48 -20.00 -22.92
CA THR A 159 13.62 -20.22 -23.82
C THR A 159 13.31 -21.09 -25.03
N LYS A 160 12.04 -21.45 -25.25
CA LYS A 160 11.57 -22.28 -26.38
C LYS A 160 12.33 -23.60 -26.55
N LEU A 161 12.73 -24.23 -25.45
CA LEU A 161 13.41 -25.52 -25.47
C LEU A 161 12.43 -26.65 -25.83
N SER A 162 12.87 -27.56 -26.69
CA SER A 162 12.07 -28.72 -27.11
C SER A 162 12.06 -29.81 -26.04
N LEU A 163 10.87 -30.34 -25.74
CA LEU A 163 10.68 -31.45 -24.80
C LEU A 163 10.82 -32.81 -25.50
N ALA A 164 11.52 -33.75 -24.87
CA ALA A 164 11.62 -35.12 -25.36
C ALA A 164 10.25 -35.82 -25.33
N ALA A 165 10.03 -36.81 -26.21
CA ALA A 165 8.76 -37.53 -26.30
C ALA A 165 8.33 -38.21 -24.96
N PRO A 166 9.23 -38.85 -24.19
CA PRO A 166 8.87 -39.44 -22.89
C PRO A 166 8.39 -38.39 -21.87
N GLN A 167 9.03 -37.21 -21.85
CA GLN A 167 8.65 -36.12 -20.96
C GLN A 167 7.26 -35.58 -21.32
N ARG A 168 6.97 -35.39 -22.61
CA ARG A 168 5.64 -34.95 -23.07
C ARG A 168 4.54 -35.92 -22.66
N LYS A 169 4.78 -37.23 -22.78
CA LYS A 169 3.84 -38.27 -22.34
C LYS A 169 3.60 -38.22 -20.82
N THR A 170 4.68 -38.12 -20.04
CA THR A 170 4.61 -38.06 -18.58
C THR A 170 3.85 -36.81 -18.11
N LEU A 171 4.15 -35.65 -18.69
CA LEU A 171 3.46 -34.39 -18.40
C LEU A 171 1.97 -34.43 -18.73
N ALA A 172 1.59 -35.09 -19.83
CA ALA A 172 0.18 -35.29 -20.18
C ALA A 172 -0.56 -36.13 -19.12
N THR A 173 0.04 -37.23 -18.66
CA THR A 173 -0.54 -38.06 -17.59
C THR A 173 -0.57 -37.36 -16.22
N LEU A 174 0.37 -36.44 -15.99
CA LEU A 174 0.44 -35.68 -14.75
C LEU A 174 -0.70 -34.64 -14.66
N ALA A 175 -1.15 -34.10 -15.79
CA ALA A 175 -2.21 -33.08 -15.82
C ALA A 175 -3.49 -33.54 -15.11
N ASP A 176 -3.91 -34.80 -15.28
CA ASP A 176 -5.11 -35.33 -14.64
C ASP A 176 -4.93 -35.53 -13.12
N LYS A 177 -3.75 -35.99 -12.70
CA LYS A 177 -3.41 -36.11 -11.27
C LYS A 177 -3.37 -34.75 -10.58
N LEU A 178 -2.80 -33.75 -11.26
CA LEU A 178 -2.77 -32.37 -10.74
C LEU A 178 -4.16 -31.79 -10.66
N LEU A 179 -5.01 -32.03 -11.67
CA LEU A 179 -6.39 -31.56 -11.61
C LEU A 179 -7.13 -32.17 -10.42
N GLN A 180 -6.96 -33.47 -10.14
CA GLN A 180 -7.53 -34.11 -8.94
C GLN A 180 -7.06 -33.42 -7.66
N LEU A 181 -5.76 -33.16 -7.52
CA LEU A 181 -5.21 -32.42 -6.37
C LEU A 181 -5.83 -31.01 -6.26
N VAL A 182 -5.99 -30.32 -7.38
CA VAL A 182 -6.46 -28.94 -7.43
C VAL A 182 -7.94 -28.82 -7.03
N VAL A 183 -8.79 -29.77 -7.43
CA VAL A 183 -10.22 -29.76 -7.09
C VAL A 183 -10.51 -30.35 -5.70
N ASP A 184 -9.57 -31.08 -5.11
CA ASP A 184 -9.71 -31.62 -3.75
C ASP A 184 -9.69 -30.51 -2.71
N SER A 185 -10.84 -30.28 -2.05
CA SER A 185 -10.96 -29.29 -0.97
C SER A 185 -10.21 -29.66 0.29
N ALA A 186 -9.86 -30.94 0.49
CA ALA A 186 -9.09 -31.41 1.64
C ALA A 186 -7.56 -31.23 1.47
N ALA A 187 -7.09 -31.05 0.23
CA ALA A 187 -5.68 -30.81 -0.05
C ALA A 187 -5.20 -29.44 0.46
N ALA A 188 -3.92 -29.35 0.83
CA ALA A 188 -3.36 -28.10 1.35
C ALA A 188 -3.41 -27.00 0.28
N THR A 189 -3.78 -25.77 0.70
CA THR A 189 -3.91 -24.61 -0.22
C THR A 189 -2.63 -24.38 -1.02
N GLU A 190 -1.46 -24.51 -0.39
CA GLU A 190 -0.16 -24.34 -1.07
C GLU A 190 0.10 -25.40 -2.14
N GLN A 191 -0.28 -26.66 -1.90
CA GLN A 191 -0.16 -27.74 -2.89
C GLN A 191 -1.07 -27.47 -4.09
N ARG A 192 -2.31 -27.04 -3.84
CA ARG A 192 -3.29 -26.69 -4.87
C ARG A 192 -2.80 -25.53 -5.73
N VAL A 193 -2.27 -24.47 -5.12
CA VAL A 193 -1.68 -23.33 -5.82
C VAL A 193 -0.49 -23.75 -6.68
N ALA A 194 0.45 -24.53 -6.13
CA ALA A 194 1.61 -25.00 -6.87
C ALA A 194 1.21 -25.93 -8.04
N ALA A 195 0.18 -26.76 -7.86
CA ALA A 195 -0.36 -27.59 -8.93
C ALA A 195 -0.99 -26.75 -10.06
N ILE A 196 -1.72 -25.68 -9.74
CA ILE A 196 -2.24 -24.73 -10.75
C ILE A 196 -1.10 -24.07 -11.52
N GLN A 197 0.02 -23.73 -10.86
CA GLN A 197 1.21 -23.19 -11.52
C GLN A 197 1.83 -24.20 -12.50
N VAL A 198 1.93 -25.49 -12.11
CA VAL A 198 2.39 -26.55 -13.01
C VAL A 198 1.45 -26.70 -14.20
N MET A 199 0.14 -26.79 -13.96
CA MET A 199 -0.87 -26.86 -15.03
C MET A 199 -0.78 -25.66 -15.97
N THR A 200 -0.52 -24.47 -15.43
CA THR A 200 -0.21 -23.25 -16.19
C THR A 200 1.03 -23.39 -17.04
N ALA A 201 2.04 -24.12 -16.56
CA ALA A 201 3.30 -24.33 -17.26
C ALA A 201 3.22 -25.36 -18.40
N LEU A 202 2.35 -26.38 -18.27
CA LEU A 202 1.43 -26.88 -19.31
C LEU A 202 1.69 -26.53 -20.79
N PRO A 203 2.17 -27.42 -21.69
CA PRO A 203 2.10 -27.16 -23.14
C PRO A 203 0.65 -26.96 -23.62
N SER A 204 -0.27 -27.78 -23.12
CA SER A 204 -1.70 -27.69 -23.37
C SER A 204 -2.48 -28.32 -22.23
N LEU A 205 -3.74 -27.91 -22.09
CA LEU A 205 -4.75 -28.55 -21.26
C LEU A 205 -5.97 -28.87 -22.12
N THR A 206 -6.73 -29.89 -21.73
CA THR A 206 -8.02 -30.20 -22.38
C THR A 206 -9.08 -29.16 -22.01
N SER A 207 -10.13 -29.03 -22.82
CA SER A 207 -11.24 -28.11 -22.51
C SER A 207 -11.92 -28.42 -21.17
N ASP A 208 -12.00 -29.70 -20.79
CA ASP A 208 -12.54 -30.14 -19.49
C ASP A 208 -11.64 -29.69 -18.32
N GLN A 209 -10.32 -29.87 -18.44
CA GLN A 209 -9.36 -29.39 -17.45
C GLN A 209 -9.43 -27.87 -17.28
N GLN A 210 -9.54 -27.14 -18.39
CA GLN A 210 -9.69 -25.68 -18.38
C GLN A 210 -10.99 -25.25 -17.71
N ALA A 211 -12.12 -25.88 -18.02
CA ALA A 211 -13.41 -25.57 -17.42
C ALA A 211 -13.41 -25.81 -15.90
N LYS A 212 -12.84 -26.93 -15.45
CA LYS A 212 -12.72 -27.26 -14.03
C LYS A 212 -11.81 -26.29 -13.28
N LEU A 213 -10.72 -25.81 -13.91
CA LEU A 213 -9.89 -24.75 -13.32
C LEU A 213 -10.69 -23.46 -13.15
N ILE A 214 -11.39 -22.99 -14.18
CA ILE A 214 -12.20 -21.76 -14.12
C ILE A 214 -13.28 -21.86 -13.02
N ALA A 215 -13.88 -23.04 -12.84
CA ALA A 215 -14.90 -23.28 -11.81
C ALA A 215 -14.39 -23.09 -10.37
N LEU A 216 -13.08 -23.01 -10.15
CA LEU A 216 -12.49 -22.72 -8.84
C LEU A 216 -12.46 -21.23 -8.51
N VAL A 217 -12.80 -20.35 -9.46
CA VAL A 217 -13.04 -18.92 -9.19
C VAL A 217 -14.43 -18.78 -8.56
N ASP A 218 -14.52 -19.20 -7.31
CA ASP A 218 -15.75 -19.30 -6.50
C ASP A 218 -15.46 -18.86 -5.06
N SER A 219 -16.41 -18.16 -4.43
CA SER A 219 -16.26 -17.60 -3.08
C SER A 219 -15.96 -18.64 -1.98
N ARG A 220 -16.29 -19.92 -2.19
CA ARG A 220 -16.01 -21.01 -1.25
C ARG A 220 -14.56 -21.48 -1.32
N GLN A 221 -13.85 -21.17 -2.41
CA GLN A 221 -12.44 -21.55 -2.56
C GLN A 221 -11.51 -20.58 -1.82
N PRO A 222 -10.34 -21.03 -1.33
CA PRO A 222 -9.33 -20.16 -0.76
C PRO A 222 -8.91 -19.04 -1.74
N THR A 223 -8.76 -17.81 -1.28
CA THR A 223 -8.32 -16.67 -2.12
C THR A 223 -7.04 -16.97 -2.92
N PRO A 224 -5.98 -17.61 -2.35
CA PRO A 224 -4.78 -17.96 -3.11
C PRO A 224 -5.04 -18.90 -4.30
N VAL A 225 -5.98 -19.84 -4.17
CA VAL A 225 -6.38 -20.76 -5.26
C VAL A 225 -7.09 -19.99 -6.37
N GLN A 226 -8.04 -19.12 -6.01
CA GLN A 226 -8.75 -18.28 -6.99
C GLN A 226 -7.76 -17.40 -7.77
N LEU A 227 -6.84 -16.72 -7.08
CA LEU A 227 -5.82 -15.88 -7.71
C LEU A 227 -4.91 -16.67 -8.65
N ALA A 228 -4.48 -17.88 -8.25
CA ALA A 228 -3.67 -18.74 -9.10
C ALA A 228 -4.41 -19.10 -10.41
N VAL A 229 -5.71 -19.36 -10.35
CA VAL A 229 -6.53 -19.61 -11.55
C VAL A 229 -6.69 -18.35 -12.40
N VAL A 230 -6.91 -17.18 -11.79
CA VAL A 230 -7.00 -15.90 -12.54
C VAL A 230 -5.70 -15.63 -13.29
N THR A 231 -4.55 -15.85 -12.66
CA THR A 231 -3.24 -15.75 -13.34
C THR A 231 -3.10 -16.80 -14.44
N ALA A 232 -3.56 -18.04 -14.22
CA ALA A 232 -3.56 -19.10 -15.24
C ALA A 232 -4.44 -18.74 -16.45
N ALA A 233 -5.54 -18.02 -16.22
CA ALA A 233 -6.49 -17.61 -17.25
C ALA A 233 -5.86 -16.74 -18.33
N ASN A 234 -4.86 -15.93 -17.97
CA ASN A 234 -4.13 -15.10 -18.92
C ASN A 234 -3.44 -15.89 -20.04
N ARG A 235 -3.04 -17.13 -19.73
CA ARG A 235 -2.24 -17.95 -20.62
C ARG A 235 -3.03 -19.09 -21.26
N LEU A 236 -3.79 -19.82 -20.45
CA LEU A 236 -4.29 -21.14 -20.83
C LEU A 236 -5.74 -21.17 -21.26
N LEU A 237 -6.53 -20.21 -20.78
CA LEU A 237 -7.97 -20.34 -20.81
C LEU A 237 -8.52 -19.65 -22.06
N PRO A 238 -9.48 -20.28 -22.77
CA PRO A 238 -9.94 -19.82 -24.07
C PRO A 238 -10.74 -18.52 -23.94
N LYS A 239 -11.00 -17.82 -25.05
CA LYS A 239 -11.76 -16.56 -25.06
C LYS A 239 -13.07 -16.57 -24.24
N PRO A 240 -13.89 -17.66 -24.21
CA PRO A 240 -15.08 -17.73 -23.37
C PRO A 240 -14.84 -17.49 -21.86
N SER A 241 -13.61 -17.66 -21.39
CA SER A 241 -13.23 -17.49 -19.99
C SER A 241 -13.43 -16.05 -19.50
N VAL A 242 -13.31 -15.04 -20.38
CA VAL A 242 -13.61 -13.65 -20.02
C VAL A 242 -15.07 -13.52 -19.59
N THR A 243 -15.98 -14.10 -20.37
CA THR A 243 -17.42 -14.08 -20.05
C THR A 243 -17.70 -14.81 -18.73
N ILE A 244 -17.10 -15.98 -18.51
CA ILE A 244 -17.31 -16.76 -17.27
C ILE A 244 -16.81 -15.99 -16.04
N LEU A 245 -15.60 -15.42 -16.12
CA LEU A 245 -15.03 -14.62 -15.02
C LEU A 245 -15.89 -13.38 -14.71
N LEU A 246 -16.43 -12.71 -15.73
CA LEU A 246 -17.31 -11.56 -15.54
C LEU A 246 -18.70 -11.93 -15.02
N GLN A 247 -19.21 -13.13 -15.33
CA GLN A 247 -20.47 -13.66 -14.79
C GLN A 247 -20.35 -14.02 -13.30
N ALA A 248 -19.20 -14.59 -12.90
CA ALA A 248 -18.91 -14.88 -11.50
C ALA A 248 -18.61 -13.62 -10.67
N PHE A 249 -18.24 -12.51 -11.32
CA PHE A 249 -17.64 -11.31 -10.72
C PHE A 249 -18.37 -10.78 -9.47
N ASP A 250 -19.71 -10.74 -9.50
CA ASP A 250 -20.51 -10.23 -8.40
C ASP A 250 -20.53 -11.13 -7.18
N GLN A 251 -20.10 -12.38 -7.31
CA GLN A 251 -20.01 -13.34 -6.21
C GLN A 251 -18.60 -13.44 -5.62
N LEU A 252 -17.64 -12.68 -6.15
CA LEU A 252 -16.24 -12.75 -5.74
C LEU A 252 -15.89 -11.61 -4.77
N SER A 253 -14.87 -11.86 -3.96
CA SER A 253 -14.37 -10.89 -3.01
C SER A 253 -13.57 -9.75 -3.67
N PRO A 254 -13.31 -8.64 -2.97
CA PRO A 254 -12.57 -7.49 -3.50
C PRO A 254 -11.23 -7.89 -4.13
N THR A 255 -10.41 -8.68 -3.43
CA THR A 255 -9.08 -9.07 -3.91
C THR A 255 -9.13 -9.81 -5.24
N VAL A 256 -10.07 -10.74 -5.40
CA VAL A 256 -10.22 -11.54 -6.63
C VAL A 256 -10.81 -10.70 -7.77
N ARG A 257 -11.78 -9.82 -7.48
CA ARG A 257 -12.36 -8.89 -8.46
C ARG A 257 -11.32 -7.97 -9.09
N VAL A 258 -10.45 -7.39 -8.25
CA VAL A 258 -9.35 -6.53 -8.73
C VAL A 258 -8.39 -7.34 -9.60
N ALA A 259 -7.96 -8.52 -9.15
CA ALA A 259 -7.06 -9.38 -9.90
C ALA A 259 -7.64 -9.79 -11.27
N ILE A 260 -8.95 -10.09 -11.34
CA ILE A 260 -9.63 -10.39 -12.61
C ILE A 260 -9.59 -9.19 -13.56
N LEU A 261 -9.95 -8.00 -13.09
CA LEU A 261 -9.93 -6.81 -13.95
C LEU A 261 -8.51 -6.46 -14.40
N ASP A 262 -7.52 -6.50 -13.51
CA ASP A 262 -6.12 -6.26 -13.87
C ASP A 262 -5.65 -7.24 -14.95
N ALA A 263 -5.90 -8.54 -14.73
CA ALA A 263 -5.56 -9.60 -15.65
C ALA A 263 -6.25 -9.48 -17.03
N LEU A 264 -7.53 -9.07 -17.06
CA LEU A 264 -8.29 -8.88 -18.29
C LEU A 264 -7.89 -7.62 -19.05
N LEU A 265 -7.57 -6.54 -18.34
CA LEU A 265 -7.26 -5.23 -18.93
C LEU A 265 -5.79 -5.08 -19.35
N GLU A 266 -4.93 -6.03 -18.98
CA GLU A 266 -3.52 -6.09 -19.38
C GLU A 266 -3.35 -6.39 -20.89
N HIS A 267 -4.35 -7.01 -21.55
CA HIS A 267 -4.25 -7.43 -22.95
C HIS A 267 -5.34 -6.83 -23.85
N PRO A 268 -5.00 -6.21 -25.00
CA PRO A 268 -5.97 -5.53 -25.87
C PRO A 268 -7.17 -6.37 -26.30
N GLU A 269 -6.97 -7.64 -26.67
CA GLU A 269 -8.07 -8.53 -27.09
C GLU A 269 -9.09 -8.80 -25.98
N ARG A 270 -8.64 -8.81 -24.73
CA ARG A 270 -9.48 -9.10 -23.56
C ARG A 270 -10.12 -7.82 -23.03
N THR A 271 -9.39 -6.71 -23.06
CA THR A 271 -9.95 -5.37 -22.86
C THR A 271 -11.13 -5.13 -23.80
N GLN A 272 -11.00 -5.46 -25.08
CA GLN A 272 -12.09 -5.33 -26.05
C GLN A 272 -13.32 -6.16 -25.64
N GLN A 273 -13.13 -7.40 -25.17
CA GLN A 273 -14.22 -8.25 -24.70
C GLN A 273 -14.91 -7.68 -23.45
N VAL A 274 -14.15 -7.14 -22.49
CA VAL A 274 -14.73 -6.45 -21.32
C VAL A 274 -15.59 -5.27 -21.80
N VAL A 275 -15.08 -4.46 -22.74
CA VAL A 275 -15.82 -3.34 -23.32
C VAL A 275 -17.07 -3.79 -24.07
N ASP A 276 -17.02 -4.93 -24.76
CA ASP A 276 -18.18 -5.50 -25.44
C ASP A 276 -19.25 -5.99 -24.45
N GLN A 277 -18.85 -6.55 -23.31
CA GLN A 277 -19.76 -6.94 -22.23
C GLN A 277 -20.38 -5.71 -21.53
N LEU A 278 -19.61 -4.61 -21.40
CA LEU A 278 -20.16 -3.31 -20.96
C LEU A 278 -21.20 -2.79 -21.96
N ALA A 279 -20.91 -2.86 -23.25
CA ALA A 279 -21.85 -2.43 -24.30
C ALA A 279 -23.13 -3.27 -24.34
N LYS A 280 -23.00 -4.58 -24.12
CA LYS A 280 -24.14 -5.52 -24.01
C LYS A 280 -24.90 -5.42 -22.69
N LYS A 281 -24.42 -4.62 -21.73
CA LYS A 281 -24.99 -4.47 -20.36
C LYS A 281 -25.00 -5.76 -19.53
N THR A 282 -24.27 -6.78 -19.96
CA THR A 282 -24.04 -8.03 -19.22
C THR A 282 -22.98 -7.86 -18.15
N PHE A 283 -22.12 -6.85 -18.28
CA PHE A 283 -21.23 -6.38 -17.23
C PHE A 283 -21.52 -4.90 -16.92
N SER A 284 -21.70 -4.56 -15.65
CA SER A 284 -22.09 -3.19 -15.26
C SER A 284 -20.87 -2.27 -15.13
N PRO A 285 -20.92 -1.02 -15.63
CA PRO A 285 -19.88 -0.01 -15.37
C PRO A 285 -19.60 0.25 -13.89
N ARG A 286 -20.57 -0.06 -13.00
CA ARG A 286 -20.42 0.06 -11.54
C ARG A 286 -19.39 -0.92 -10.96
N ASN A 287 -19.16 -2.04 -11.65
CA ASN A 287 -18.18 -3.05 -11.25
C ASN A 287 -16.74 -2.63 -11.52
N LEU A 288 -16.53 -1.57 -12.30
CA LEU A 288 -15.21 -0.98 -12.49
C LEU A 288 -14.86 -0.08 -11.30
N SER A 289 -13.62 -0.18 -10.82
CA SER A 289 -13.06 0.80 -9.87
C SER A 289 -12.73 2.12 -10.56
N ALA A 290 -12.40 3.15 -9.79
CA ALA A 290 -11.89 4.41 -10.34
C ALA A 290 -10.61 4.21 -11.16
N HIS A 291 -9.70 3.36 -10.68
CA HIS A 291 -8.45 3.01 -11.35
C HIS A 291 -8.71 2.35 -12.71
N HIS A 292 -9.55 1.31 -12.76
CA HIS A 292 -9.88 0.62 -14.02
C HIS A 292 -10.62 1.51 -15.01
N ARG A 293 -11.51 2.39 -14.54
CA ARG A 293 -12.15 3.39 -15.40
C ARG A 293 -11.13 4.33 -16.03
N GLN A 294 -10.14 4.78 -15.25
CA GLN A 294 -9.09 5.66 -15.76
C GLN A 294 -8.19 4.94 -16.76
N GLN A 295 -7.79 3.70 -16.48
CA GLN A 295 -7.01 2.86 -17.40
C GLN A 295 -7.73 2.69 -18.75
N LEU A 296 -9.03 2.38 -18.73
CA LEU A 296 -9.83 2.24 -19.95
C LEU A 296 -9.99 3.56 -20.73
N ARG A 297 -10.15 4.68 -20.04
CA ARG A 297 -10.22 6.03 -20.66
C ARG A 297 -8.90 6.45 -21.29
N ASN A 298 -7.78 6.02 -20.71
CA ASN A 298 -6.43 6.32 -21.19
C ASN A 298 -5.85 5.22 -22.08
N HIS A 299 -6.67 4.25 -22.53
CA HIS A 299 -6.20 3.11 -23.31
C HIS A 299 -5.45 3.55 -24.60
N PRO A 300 -4.36 2.90 -25.03
CA PRO A 300 -3.60 3.34 -26.21
C PRO A 300 -4.40 3.38 -27.52
N ASP A 301 -5.36 2.46 -27.70
CA ASP A 301 -6.24 2.42 -28.87
C ASP A 301 -7.33 3.53 -28.83
N PRO A 302 -7.33 4.49 -29.78
CA PRO A 302 -8.34 5.55 -29.84
C PRO A 302 -9.78 5.05 -29.98
N ARG A 303 -10.01 3.97 -30.75
CA ARG A 303 -11.36 3.44 -30.99
C ARG A 303 -11.96 2.89 -29.71
N LEU A 304 -11.14 2.19 -28.93
CA LEU A 304 -11.53 1.63 -27.65
C LEU A 304 -11.79 2.75 -26.63
N ARG A 305 -10.94 3.79 -26.57
CA ARG A 305 -11.16 4.96 -25.71
C ARG A 305 -12.50 5.64 -25.99
N GLU A 306 -12.79 5.92 -27.25
CA GLU A 306 -14.05 6.58 -27.64
C GLU A 306 -15.27 5.76 -27.25
N LYS A 307 -15.22 4.44 -27.49
CA LYS A 307 -16.28 3.50 -27.08
C LYS A 307 -16.45 3.49 -25.56
N VAL A 308 -15.36 3.42 -24.79
CA VAL A 308 -15.39 3.50 -23.32
C VAL A 308 -15.99 4.82 -22.84
N ILE A 309 -15.54 5.96 -23.39
CA ILE A 309 -16.06 7.28 -23.01
C ILE A 309 -17.57 7.35 -23.25
N ALA A 310 -18.06 6.81 -24.37
CA ALA A 310 -19.49 6.73 -24.66
C ALA A 310 -20.25 5.81 -23.68
N LEU A 311 -19.70 4.64 -23.34
CA LEU A 311 -20.31 3.67 -22.42
C LEU A 311 -20.30 4.12 -20.96
N LEU A 312 -19.32 4.92 -20.56
CA LEU A 312 -19.19 5.49 -19.22
C LEU A 312 -19.88 6.85 -19.08
N LYS A 313 -20.69 7.27 -20.06
CA LYS A 313 -21.47 8.50 -19.94
C LYS A 313 -22.40 8.43 -18.72
N PRO A 314 -22.55 9.54 -17.98
CA PRO A 314 -23.46 9.60 -16.85
C PRO A 314 -24.88 9.21 -17.30
N SER A 315 -25.51 8.27 -16.58
CA SER A 315 -26.93 7.95 -16.77
C SER A 315 -27.84 9.16 -16.43
N ALA A 316 -29.11 9.12 -16.81
CA ALA A 316 -30.09 10.17 -16.44
C ALA A 316 -30.11 10.42 -14.92
N ALA A 317 -30.08 9.37 -14.10
CA ALA A 317 -29.98 9.45 -12.64
C ALA A 317 -28.66 10.13 -12.16
N ALA A 318 -27.57 9.97 -12.92
CA ALA A 318 -26.32 10.67 -12.63
C ALA A 318 -26.39 12.16 -13.03
N GLY A 319 -27.20 12.52 -14.04
CA GLY A 319 -27.52 13.90 -14.38
C GLY A 319 -28.31 14.60 -13.27
N GLU A 320 -29.33 13.94 -12.71
CA GLU A 320 -30.09 14.44 -11.55
C GLU A 320 -29.20 14.61 -10.32
N MET A 321 -28.32 13.63 -10.05
CA MET A 321 -27.33 13.73 -8.99
C MET A 321 -26.39 14.93 -9.18
N ALA A 322 -25.87 15.12 -10.40
CA ALA A 322 -25.00 16.25 -10.71
C ALA A 322 -25.72 17.60 -10.53
N ALA A 323 -26.99 17.69 -10.95
CA ALA A 323 -27.81 18.88 -10.72
C ALA A 323 -28.02 19.16 -9.22
N ARG A 324 -28.26 18.12 -8.42
CA ARG A 324 -28.37 18.25 -6.95
C ARG A 324 -27.06 18.73 -6.33
N ILE A 325 -25.94 18.12 -6.69
CA ILE A 325 -24.61 18.54 -6.25
C ILE A 325 -24.39 20.02 -6.58
N GLN A 326 -24.71 20.44 -7.81
CA GLN A 326 -24.57 21.84 -8.22
C GLN A 326 -25.49 22.78 -7.41
N ALA A 327 -26.71 22.36 -7.09
CA ALA A 327 -27.65 23.13 -6.28
C ALA A 327 -27.20 23.30 -4.82
N TYR A 328 -26.45 22.34 -4.28
CA TYR A 328 -25.79 22.47 -2.99
C TYR A 328 -24.54 23.36 -3.10
N ALA A 329 -23.70 23.13 -4.12
CA ALA A 329 -22.47 23.88 -4.35
C ALA A 329 -22.72 25.39 -4.44
N SER A 330 -23.77 25.82 -5.16
CA SER A 330 -24.14 27.23 -5.31
C SER A 330 -24.63 27.90 -4.02
N LYS A 331 -24.94 27.11 -2.99
CA LYS A 331 -25.41 27.58 -1.68
C LYS A 331 -24.37 27.38 -0.58
N LEU A 332 -23.17 26.92 -0.91
CA LEU A 332 -22.09 26.79 0.06
C LEU A 332 -21.63 28.18 0.51
N SER A 333 -21.36 28.30 1.80
CA SER A 333 -20.88 29.54 2.43
C SER A 333 -19.82 29.21 3.48
N ALA A 334 -19.29 30.23 4.18
CA ALA A 334 -18.38 30.01 5.30
C ALA A 334 -19.09 29.18 6.40
N GLY A 335 -18.49 28.06 6.79
CA GLY A 335 -19.04 27.18 7.81
C GLY A 335 -18.43 27.39 9.20
N ASP A 336 -19.25 27.28 10.23
CA ASP A 336 -18.85 27.07 11.63
C ASP A 336 -18.32 25.62 11.85
N ARG A 337 -17.05 25.51 12.25
CA ARG A 337 -16.35 24.24 12.52
C ARG A 337 -16.89 23.48 13.73
N LEU A 338 -17.41 24.17 14.75
CA LEU A 338 -17.96 23.50 15.93
C LEU A 338 -19.26 22.79 15.59
N GLN A 339 -20.16 23.48 14.88
CA GLN A 339 -21.37 22.85 14.36
C GLN A 339 -21.03 21.71 13.40
N GLY A 340 -19.99 21.90 12.57
CA GLY A 340 -19.45 20.85 11.70
C GLY A 340 -18.99 19.61 12.46
N SER A 341 -18.31 19.78 13.60
CA SER A 341 -17.86 18.68 14.46
C SER A 341 -19.04 17.92 15.09
N GLN A 342 -20.10 18.62 15.49
CA GLN A 342 -21.33 18.00 16.00
C GLN A 342 -22.03 17.19 14.90
N LEU A 343 -22.14 17.74 13.69
CA LEU A 343 -22.70 17.05 12.53
C LEU A 343 -21.87 15.81 12.14
N PHE A 344 -20.54 15.93 12.15
CA PHE A 344 -19.64 14.79 11.95
C PHE A 344 -19.89 13.69 12.99
N THR A 345 -19.97 14.07 14.26
CA THR A 345 -20.23 13.13 15.37
C THR A 345 -21.57 12.41 15.16
N LYS A 346 -22.60 13.13 14.71
CA LYS A 346 -23.94 12.58 14.50
C LYS A 346 -24.06 11.67 13.26
N HIS A 347 -23.48 12.06 12.12
CA HIS A 347 -23.77 11.41 10.83
C HIS A 347 -22.59 10.64 10.23
N CYS A 348 -21.35 10.90 10.66
CA CYS A 348 -20.15 10.36 10.02
C CYS A 348 -19.31 9.48 10.97
N SER A 349 -19.35 9.74 12.28
CA SER A 349 -18.46 9.09 13.26
C SER A 349 -18.67 7.59 13.43
N SER A 350 -19.85 7.07 13.06
CA SER A 350 -20.14 5.63 13.06
C SER A 350 -19.26 4.85 12.07
N CYS A 351 -18.79 5.51 11.01
CA CYS A 351 -18.04 4.88 9.94
C CYS A 351 -16.64 5.48 9.73
N HIS A 352 -16.49 6.79 9.93
CA HIS A 352 -15.26 7.53 9.66
C HIS A 352 -14.60 8.05 10.93
N ARG A 353 -13.28 8.23 10.86
CA ARG A 353 -12.47 8.80 11.92
C ARG A 353 -11.89 10.15 11.51
N VAL A 354 -11.93 11.13 12.41
CA VAL A 354 -11.29 12.44 12.27
C VAL A 354 -10.64 12.79 13.61
N ALA A 355 -9.33 13.09 13.60
CA ALA A 355 -8.58 13.52 14.78
C ALA A 355 -8.80 12.62 16.03
N GLY A 356 -8.86 11.30 15.82
CA GLY A 356 -9.08 10.31 16.87
C GLY A 356 -10.55 10.05 17.25
N VAL A 357 -11.51 10.84 16.76
CA VAL A 357 -12.95 10.67 17.01
C VAL A 357 -13.61 9.86 15.90
N GLY A 358 -14.39 8.83 16.27
CA GLY A 358 -15.16 7.99 15.35
C GLY A 358 -14.57 6.59 15.12
N LYS A 359 -14.95 5.95 14.01
CA LYS A 359 -14.62 4.54 13.68
C LYS A 359 -13.86 4.42 12.36
N VAL A 360 -13.30 3.24 12.09
CA VAL A 360 -12.60 2.93 10.82
C VAL A 360 -13.32 1.79 10.11
N VAL A 361 -14.57 2.05 9.74
CA VAL A 361 -15.32 1.21 8.80
C VAL A 361 -15.09 1.73 7.38
N GLY A 362 -15.19 3.05 7.20
CA GLY A 362 -14.75 3.77 6.02
C GLY A 362 -13.33 4.34 6.17
N PRO A 363 -12.86 5.11 5.16
CA PRO A 363 -11.55 5.76 5.21
C PRO A 363 -11.37 6.66 6.44
N ASP A 364 -10.17 6.68 7.01
CA ASP A 364 -9.75 7.69 7.98
C ASP A 364 -9.63 9.05 7.28
N LEU A 365 -10.48 9.98 7.68
CA LEU A 365 -10.55 11.30 7.04
C LEU A 365 -9.46 12.24 7.58
N THR A 366 -8.81 11.90 8.71
CA THR A 366 -7.68 12.67 9.28
C THR A 366 -6.53 12.82 8.29
N THR A 367 -6.30 11.78 7.48
CA THR A 367 -5.22 11.73 6.49
C THR A 367 -5.58 12.41 5.17
N LEU A 368 -6.85 12.78 4.95
CA LEU A 368 -7.33 13.37 3.71
C LEU A 368 -7.27 14.91 3.75
N LYS A 369 -6.08 15.46 4.00
CA LYS A 369 -5.85 16.91 3.98
C LYS A 369 -6.00 17.48 2.56
N ASN A 370 -6.41 18.75 2.44
CA ASN A 370 -6.44 19.53 1.20
C ASN A 370 -7.43 19.08 0.11
N ARG A 371 -8.58 18.48 0.48
CA ARG A 371 -9.67 18.30 -0.49
C ARG A 371 -10.43 19.60 -0.71
N SER A 372 -10.81 19.88 -1.96
CA SER A 372 -11.70 21.01 -2.25
C SER A 372 -13.11 20.75 -1.69
N SER A 373 -13.82 21.82 -1.35
CA SER A 373 -15.23 21.74 -0.92
C SER A 373 -16.09 20.98 -1.92
N GLN A 374 -15.82 21.15 -3.22
CA GLN A 374 -16.51 20.42 -4.28
C GLN A 374 -16.23 18.92 -4.25
N ALA A 375 -14.98 18.52 -4.02
CA ALA A 375 -14.63 17.10 -3.93
C ALA A 375 -15.28 16.42 -2.71
N MET A 376 -15.37 17.12 -1.58
CA MET A 376 -16.08 16.64 -0.39
C MET A 376 -17.58 16.53 -0.64
N LEU A 377 -18.18 17.55 -1.26
CA LEU A 377 -19.59 17.56 -1.63
C LEU A 377 -19.95 16.35 -2.51
N ASN A 378 -19.15 16.09 -3.55
CA ASN A 378 -19.34 14.94 -4.43
C ASN A 378 -19.29 13.62 -3.64
N ALA A 379 -18.30 13.47 -2.76
CA ALA A 379 -18.14 12.25 -1.97
C ALA A 379 -19.30 12.02 -0.98
N ILE A 380 -19.85 13.10 -0.40
CA ILE A 380 -20.95 13.00 0.57
C ILE A 380 -22.30 12.75 -0.11
N LEU A 381 -22.58 13.43 -1.23
CA LEU A 381 -23.88 13.36 -1.90
C LEU A 381 -23.98 12.22 -2.92
N ASP A 382 -22.86 11.78 -3.49
CA ASP A 382 -22.77 10.65 -4.43
C ASP A 382 -21.69 9.65 -3.96
N PRO A 383 -21.94 8.92 -2.85
CA PRO A 383 -20.96 7.96 -2.32
C PRO A 383 -20.68 6.78 -3.26
N ASN A 384 -21.51 6.58 -4.29
CA ASN A 384 -21.38 5.47 -5.24
C ASN A 384 -20.61 5.82 -6.52
N GLN A 385 -20.28 7.09 -6.74
CA GLN A 385 -19.63 7.55 -7.97
C GLN A 385 -18.32 6.78 -8.26
N ALA A 386 -17.54 6.53 -7.21
CA ALA A 386 -16.22 5.94 -7.30
C ALA A 386 -15.86 5.10 -6.06
N VAL A 387 -16.64 4.04 -5.81
CA VAL A 387 -16.38 3.12 -4.70
C VAL A 387 -15.14 2.26 -5.01
N GLU A 388 -14.10 2.39 -4.17
CA GLU A 388 -12.98 1.44 -4.16
C GLU A 388 -13.47 0.07 -3.69
N ASP A 389 -12.93 -1.02 -4.24
CA ASP A 389 -13.44 -2.38 -3.98
C ASP A 389 -13.44 -2.76 -2.49
N LYS A 390 -12.48 -2.23 -1.70
CA LYS A 390 -12.42 -2.43 -0.24
C LYS A 390 -13.56 -1.76 0.56
N TYR A 391 -14.25 -0.79 -0.02
CA TYR A 391 -15.40 -0.10 0.63
C TYR A 391 -16.74 -0.48 0.00
N ARG A 392 -16.76 -1.48 -0.88
CA ARG A 392 -18.01 -2.01 -1.43
C ARG A 392 -18.72 -2.87 -0.40
N SER A 393 -20.03 -2.67 -0.30
CA SER A 393 -20.89 -3.48 0.55
C SER A 393 -21.18 -4.83 -0.09
N TYR A 394 -21.10 -5.89 0.71
CA TYR A 394 -21.39 -7.27 0.37
C TYR A 394 -22.57 -7.76 1.19
N SER A 395 -23.43 -8.56 0.56
CA SER A 395 -24.42 -9.40 1.22
C SER A 395 -23.89 -10.83 1.22
N LEU A 396 -23.87 -11.45 2.39
CA LEU A 396 -23.43 -12.83 2.60
C LEU A 396 -24.60 -13.62 3.21
N LEU A 397 -25.00 -14.69 2.54
CA LEU A 397 -25.91 -15.71 3.04
C LEU A 397 -25.08 -16.90 3.53
N THR A 398 -25.25 -17.25 4.79
CA THR A 398 -24.65 -18.46 5.36
C THR A 398 -25.57 -19.67 5.15
N THR A 399 -24.99 -20.86 5.17
CA THR A 399 -25.68 -22.16 5.04
C THR A 399 -26.71 -22.44 6.14
N ASP A 400 -26.63 -21.74 7.27
CA ASP A 400 -27.63 -21.78 8.35
C ASP A 400 -28.76 -20.75 8.18
N GLY A 401 -28.79 -20.04 7.04
CA GLY A 401 -29.84 -19.09 6.66
C GLY A 401 -29.64 -17.65 7.15
N ARG A 402 -28.55 -17.31 7.85
CA ARG A 402 -28.29 -15.92 8.27
C ARG A 402 -27.85 -15.08 7.07
N THR A 403 -28.43 -13.89 6.93
CA THR A 403 -28.00 -12.88 5.96
C THR A 403 -27.27 -11.76 6.67
N LEU A 404 -26.02 -11.52 6.29
CA LEU A 404 -25.18 -10.45 6.83
C LEU A 404 -24.82 -9.46 5.72
N ALA A 405 -24.80 -8.15 6.04
CA ALA A 405 -24.43 -7.11 5.10
C ALA A 405 -23.31 -6.21 5.66
N GLY A 406 -22.20 -6.07 4.94
CA GLY A 406 -21.04 -5.30 5.42
C GLY A 406 -19.88 -5.24 4.42
N LEU A 407 -18.73 -4.79 4.89
CA LEU A 407 -17.48 -4.74 4.12
C LEU A 407 -16.64 -5.99 4.39
N ILE A 408 -15.99 -6.51 3.36
CA ILE A 408 -14.95 -7.54 3.55
C ILE A 408 -13.68 -6.83 4.01
N LYS A 409 -13.31 -7.05 5.27
CA LYS A 409 -12.13 -6.43 5.90
C LYS A 409 -10.88 -7.28 5.72
N GLU A 410 -11.03 -8.59 5.90
CA GLU A 410 -9.95 -9.56 5.79
C GLU A 410 -10.42 -10.80 5.05
N GLU A 411 -9.49 -11.42 4.34
CA GLU A 411 -9.71 -12.65 3.59
C GLU A 411 -8.53 -13.59 3.82
N ASN A 412 -8.80 -14.81 4.27
CA ASN A 412 -7.79 -15.85 4.38
C ASN A 412 -8.26 -17.15 3.73
N SER A 413 -7.44 -18.20 3.84
CA SER A 413 -7.71 -19.47 3.17
C SER A 413 -9.00 -20.14 3.65
N ASN A 414 -9.39 -19.96 4.91
CA ASN A 414 -10.50 -20.70 5.53
C ASN A 414 -11.72 -19.82 5.85
N SER A 415 -11.57 -18.50 5.86
CA SER A 415 -12.60 -17.57 6.32
C SER A 415 -12.55 -16.21 5.64
N VAL A 416 -13.66 -15.48 5.75
CA VAL A 416 -13.81 -14.08 5.38
C VAL A 416 -14.29 -13.31 6.60
N THR A 417 -13.66 -12.18 6.90
CA THR A 417 -14.08 -11.29 7.99
C THR A 417 -14.95 -10.17 7.42
N LEU A 418 -16.23 -10.16 7.78
CA LEU A 418 -17.20 -9.15 7.40
C LEU A 418 -17.36 -8.11 8.52
N GLN A 419 -17.06 -6.84 8.23
CA GLN A 419 -17.28 -5.70 9.12
C GLN A 419 -18.60 -5.01 8.78
N LEU A 420 -19.52 -4.99 9.72
CA LEU A 420 -20.84 -4.35 9.58
C LEU A 420 -20.74 -2.83 9.81
N ALA A 421 -21.80 -2.11 9.44
CA ALA A 421 -21.89 -0.65 9.62
C ALA A 421 -21.79 -0.18 11.09
N ASN A 422 -22.05 -1.06 12.05
CA ASN A 422 -21.92 -0.81 13.48
C ASN A 422 -20.53 -1.17 14.05
N ASP A 423 -19.53 -1.36 13.18
CA ASP A 423 -18.15 -1.73 13.53
C ASP A 423 -18.00 -3.16 14.12
N LYS A 424 -19.07 -3.97 14.16
CA LYS A 424 -18.98 -5.39 14.53
C LYS A 424 -18.37 -6.20 13.41
N GLN A 425 -17.48 -7.12 13.78
CA GLN A 425 -16.85 -8.05 12.85
C GLN A 425 -17.40 -9.46 13.06
N HIS A 426 -17.70 -10.14 11.95
CA HIS A 426 -18.05 -11.55 11.91
C HIS A 426 -16.99 -12.27 11.09
N VAL A 427 -16.40 -13.32 11.66
CA VAL A 427 -15.54 -14.24 10.92
C VAL A 427 -16.43 -15.38 10.44
N ILE A 428 -16.55 -15.56 9.13
CA ILE A 428 -17.39 -16.59 8.51
C ILE A 428 -16.48 -17.59 7.83
N LEU A 429 -16.61 -18.87 8.16
CA LEU A 429 -15.88 -19.94 7.47
C LEU A 429 -16.36 -20.05 6.03
N ARG A 430 -15.47 -20.28 5.07
CA ARG A 430 -15.84 -20.42 3.65
C ARG A 430 -16.79 -21.58 3.40
N SER A 431 -16.69 -22.64 4.20
CA SER A 431 -17.62 -23.78 4.18
C SER A 431 -19.04 -23.41 4.62
N GLU A 432 -19.21 -22.33 5.37
CA GLU A 432 -20.50 -21.83 5.83
C GLU A 432 -21.11 -20.83 4.86
N ILE A 433 -20.41 -20.42 3.79
CA ILE A 433 -20.92 -19.45 2.81
C ILE A 433 -21.78 -20.19 1.77
N GLU A 434 -23.07 -19.86 1.73
CA GLU A 434 -23.98 -20.31 0.68
C GLU A 434 -23.91 -19.38 -0.53
N LEU A 435 -23.98 -18.06 -0.28
CA LEU A 435 -23.89 -17.05 -1.32
C LEU A 435 -23.16 -15.81 -0.81
N LEU A 436 -22.17 -15.36 -1.56
CA LEU A 436 -21.58 -14.03 -1.42
C LEU A 436 -22.03 -13.18 -2.61
N ARG A 437 -22.44 -11.93 -2.37
CA ARG A 437 -22.81 -11.00 -3.45
C ARG A 437 -22.38 -9.58 -3.14
N SER A 438 -21.58 -8.98 -4.03
CA SER A 438 -21.31 -7.56 -4.03
C SER A 438 -22.57 -6.79 -4.42
N SER A 439 -22.92 -5.77 -3.65
CA SER A 439 -23.98 -4.83 -4.02
C SER A 439 -23.57 -3.87 -5.14
N GLY A 440 -22.26 -3.78 -5.43
CA GLY A 440 -21.69 -2.75 -6.30
C GLY A 440 -21.77 -1.33 -5.71
N LYS A 441 -22.29 -1.17 -4.49
CA LYS A 441 -22.51 0.11 -3.80
C LYS A 441 -21.56 0.29 -2.61
N SER A 442 -21.40 1.54 -2.19
CA SER A 442 -20.74 1.89 -0.94
C SER A 442 -21.59 1.47 0.26
N LEU A 443 -20.95 1.22 1.40
CA LEU A 443 -21.67 1.10 2.68
C LEU A 443 -22.17 2.47 3.21
N MET A 444 -21.67 3.57 2.64
CA MET A 444 -22.11 4.93 2.98
C MET A 444 -23.55 5.19 2.50
N PRO A 445 -24.43 5.81 3.31
CA PRO A 445 -25.82 6.09 2.93
C PRO A 445 -25.95 7.09 1.77
N GLU A 446 -26.88 6.84 0.85
CA GLU A 446 -27.17 7.71 -0.32
C GLU A 446 -28.08 8.91 0.04
N ASP A 447 -28.81 8.80 1.15
CA ASP A 447 -29.87 9.74 1.53
C ASP A 447 -29.44 10.83 2.53
N LEU A 448 -28.14 11.01 2.78
CA LEU A 448 -27.63 12.05 3.69
C LEU A 448 -28.09 13.47 3.32
N HIS A 449 -28.36 13.71 2.03
CA HIS A 449 -28.92 14.96 1.51
C HIS A 449 -30.32 15.30 2.05
N ARG A 450 -31.03 14.33 2.63
CA ARG A 450 -32.33 14.55 3.29
C ARG A 450 -32.18 15.06 4.71
N GLU A 451 -31.04 14.78 5.34
CA GLU A 451 -30.75 15.14 6.73
C GLU A 451 -29.80 16.35 6.84
N LEU A 452 -29.00 16.61 5.80
CA LEU A 452 -28.01 17.69 5.77
C LEU A 452 -28.43 18.77 4.77
N SER A 453 -28.88 19.92 5.28
CA SER A 453 -29.13 21.11 4.47
C SER A 453 -27.83 21.70 3.89
N PRO A 454 -27.88 22.57 2.86
CA PRO A 454 -26.68 23.23 2.33
C PRO A 454 -25.87 24.01 3.39
N ALA A 455 -26.55 24.61 4.38
CA ALA A 455 -25.90 25.29 5.50
C ALA A 455 -25.21 24.28 6.43
N ALA A 456 -25.90 23.20 6.83
CA ALA A 456 -25.32 22.11 7.62
C ALA A 456 -24.09 21.50 6.93
N LEU A 457 -24.16 21.31 5.60
CA LEU A 457 -23.04 20.79 4.84
C LEU A 457 -21.86 21.77 4.78
N SER A 458 -22.13 23.08 4.75
CA SER A 458 -21.08 24.11 4.82
C SER A 458 -20.31 24.03 6.15
N HIS A 459 -21.03 23.86 7.27
CA HIS A 459 -20.45 23.61 8.60
C HIS A 459 -19.58 22.34 8.62
N LEU A 460 -20.11 21.22 8.10
CA LEU A 460 -19.39 19.95 8.04
C LEU A 460 -18.12 20.06 7.18
N ILE A 461 -18.21 20.68 6.00
CA ILE A 461 -17.06 20.89 5.11
C ILE A 461 -16.01 21.78 5.79
N ALA A 462 -16.42 22.84 6.49
CA ALA A 462 -15.48 23.69 7.22
C ALA A 462 -14.72 22.92 8.31
N TYR A 463 -15.38 21.99 9.01
CA TYR A 463 -14.72 21.10 9.98
C TYR A 463 -13.77 20.10 9.33
N LEU A 464 -14.12 19.54 8.17
CA LEU A 464 -13.29 18.56 7.45
C LEU A 464 -12.12 19.21 6.67
N ALA A 465 -12.26 20.46 6.25
CA ALA A 465 -11.26 21.20 5.47
C ALA A 465 -10.02 21.57 6.30
N ASP A 466 -10.22 21.83 7.60
CA ASP A 466 -9.16 22.14 8.55
C ASP A 466 -9.28 21.16 9.72
N ILE A 467 -8.38 20.19 9.76
CA ILE A 467 -8.44 19.07 10.71
C ILE A 467 -7.62 19.46 11.94
N GLY A 468 -8.32 20.06 12.91
CA GLY A 468 -7.84 20.40 14.24
C GLY A 468 -9.03 20.42 15.22
N PRO A 469 -8.79 20.33 16.54
CA PRO A 469 -9.87 20.44 17.52
C PRO A 469 -10.58 21.79 17.35
N PRO A 470 -11.92 21.85 17.37
CA PRO A 470 -12.61 23.14 17.33
C PRO A 470 -12.21 23.98 18.56
N PRO A 471 -12.25 25.31 18.46
CA PRO A 471 -11.91 26.15 19.59
C PRO A 471 -12.89 25.94 20.76
N LYS A 472 -12.38 26.04 21.99
CA LYS A 472 -13.16 25.99 23.23
C LYS A 472 -14.18 27.13 23.25
N GLN A 473 -15.34 26.87 23.85
CA GLN A 473 -16.38 27.88 24.07
C GLN A 473 -16.45 28.27 25.55
N PHE A 474 -16.55 29.57 25.80
CA PHE A 474 -16.72 30.14 27.13
C PHE A 474 -17.78 31.26 27.07
N PRO A 475 -18.61 31.42 28.11
CA PRO A 475 -19.49 32.58 28.23
C PRO A 475 -18.68 33.88 28.15
N GLY A 476 -19.07 34.80 27.25
CA GLY A 476 -18.36 36.06 27.03
C GLY A 476 -17.27 36.02 25.96
N ASN A 477 -16.76 34.83 25.59
CA ASN A 477 -15.87 34.65 24.44
C ASN A 477 -16.70 34.51 23.15
N ARG A 478 -16.52 35.44 22.20
CA ARG A 478 -17.21 35.48 20.90
C ARG A 478 -16.20 35.55 19.77
N PRO A 479 -15.61 34.40 19.35
CA PRO A 479 -14.66 34.37 18.25
C PRO A 479 -15.25 34.98 16.98
N SER A 480 -14.52 35.92 16.38
CA SER A 480 -14.95 36.64 15.18
C SER A 480 -13.75 37.13 14.38
N ILE A 481 -13.98 37.55 13.13
CA ILE A 481 -12.93 38.16 12.31
C ILE A 481 -12.61 39.53 12.88
N VAL A 482 -11.34 39.76 13.21
CA VAL A 482 -10.85 41.06 13.67
C VAL A 482 -10.54 41.92 12.46
N LYS A 483 -11.18 43.09 12.38
CA LYS A 483 -10.93 44.07 11.31
C LYS A 483 -10.01 45.17 11.81
N GLN A 484 -9.17 45.67 10.91
CA GLN A 484 -8.39 46.89 11.14
C GLN A 484 -9.33 48.08 11.39
N GLN A 485 -9.02 48.87 12.42
CA GLN A 485 -9.73 50.10 12.77
C GLN A 485 -9.35 51.26 11.84
N ASP A 486 -10.16 52.33 11.81
CA ASP A 486 -9.92 53.50 10.95
C ASP A 486 -8.60 54.23 11.24
N ASN A 487 -8.13 54.18 12.49
CA ASN A 487 -6.83 54.71 12.91
C ASN A 487 -5.65 53.78 12.55
N GLY A 488 -5.91 52.70 11.82
CA GLY A 488 -4.94 51.70 11.39
C GLY A 488 -4.58 50.66 12.45
N MET A 489 -5.07 50.76 13.69
CA MET A 489 -4.78 49.77 14.74
C MET A 489 -5.54 48.46 14.53
N VAL A 490 -4.94 47.37 15.01
CA VAL A 490 -5.60 46.05 15.09
C VAL A 490 -5.52 45.57 16.53
N GLU A 491 -6.68 45.20 17.09
CA GLU A 491 -6.79 44.76 18.48
C GLU A 491 -7.28 43.31 18.55
N LEU A 492 -6.39 42.42 18.97
CA LEU A 492 -6.67 41.00 19.15
C LEU A 492 -7.01 40.76 20.61
N THR A 493 -8.29 40.72 20.94
CA THR A 493 -8.75 40.56 22.32
C THR A 493 -8.93 39.08 22.70
N ALA A 494 -8.90 38.79 23.99
CA ALA A 494 -9.32 37.49 24.51
C ALA A 494 -10.75 37.11 24.08
N ILE A 495 -11.65 38.11 23.94
CA ILE A 495 -13.06 37.93 23.55
C ILE A 495 -13.20 37.42 22.11
N THR A 496 -12.35 37.87 21.19
CA THR A 496 -12.43 37.50 19.77
C THR A 496 -11.54 36.30 19.41
N GLY A 497 -10.82 35.75 20.39
CA GLY A 497 -9.86 34.67 20.19
C GLY A 497 -10.49 33.29 20.10
N ARG A 498 -9.99 32.48 19.15
CA ARG A 498 -10.25 31.03 19.09
C ARG A 498 -9.26 30.33 20.01
N ILE A 499 -9.75 29.75 21.11
CA ILE A 499 -8.92 29.20 22.19
C ILE A 499 -8.77 27.69 22.00
N TYR A 500 -7.55 27.16 22.10
CA TYR A 500 -7.24 25.74 21.93
C TYR A 500 -6.27 25.26 23.00
N GLY A 501 -6.24 23.95 23.23
CA GLY A 501 -5.39 23.31 24.24
C GLY A 501 -6.17 22.89 25.49
N PRO A 502 -5.56 22.08 26.36
CA PRO A 502 -6.27 21.49 27.48
C PRO A 502 -6.63 22.52 28.56
N ASN A 503 -5.71 23.43 28.92
CA ASN A 503 -5.78 24.12 30.21
C ASN A 503 -6.13 25.61 30.09
N VAL A 504 -5.76 26.27 28.99
CA VAL A 504 -6.11 27.69 28.80
C VAL A 504 -7.62 27.91 28.82
N VAL A 505 -8.06 28.96 29.52
CA VAL A 505 -9.48 29.34 29.64
C VAL A 505 -9.68 30.84 29.43
N PHE A 506 -10.89 31.21 29.02
CA PHE A 506 -11.33 32.61 29.04
C PHE A 506 -11.93 32.94 30.40
N GLU A 507 -11.42 33.98 31.03
CA GLU A 507 -11.83 34.45 32.34
C GLU A 507 -12.68 35.73 32.21
N GLY A 508 -14.00 35.57 32.30
CA GLY A 508 -14.95 36.67 32.05
C GLY A 508 -14.86 37.84 33.03
N LYS A 509 -14.31 37.66 34.23
CA LYS A 509 -14.16 38.75 35.22
C LYS A 509 -13.21 39.84 34.73
N TYR A 510 -12.11 39.45 34.08
CA TYR A 510 -11.06 40.38 33.62
C TYR A 510 -10.93 40.42 32.10
N ASN A 511 -11.74 39.65 31.37
CA ASN A 511 -11.71 39.50 29.91
C ASN A 511 -10.30 39.16 29.40
N ASN A 512 -9.64 38.21 30.06
CA ASN A 512 -8.31 37.70 29.74
C ASN A 512 -8.34 36.20 29.44
N LEU A 513 -7.23 35.71 28.91
CA LEU A 513 -6.93 34.30 28.78
C LEU A 513 -5.90 33.94 29.85
N GLY A 514 -6.27 33.03 30.76
CA GLY A 514 -5.42 32.56 31.85
C GLY A 514 -5.30 31.04 31.89
N PHE A 515 -4.62 30.53 32.93
CA PHE A 515 -4.39 29.09 33.18
C PHE A 515 -3.59 28.32 32.12
N TRP A 516 -2.80 29.05 31.31
CA TRP A 516 -1.87 28.51 30.32
C TRP A 516 -0.78 27.67 30.96
N SER A 517 -0.92 26.35 30.97
CA SER A 517 0.01 25.45 31.69
C SER A 517 0.40 24.21 30.87
N HIS A 518 -0.04 24.12 29.62
CA HIS A 518 0.31 23.05 28.70
C HIS A 518 0.98 23.60 27.43
N ALA A 519 1.89 22.83 26.83
CA ALA A 519 2.60 23.22 25.61
C ALA A 519 1.66 23.42 24.39
N ASP A 520 0.50 22.77 24.41
CA ASP A 520 -0.51 22.86 23.34
C ASP A 520 -1.52 24.01 23.52
N ASP A 521 -1.46 24.72 24.66
CA ASP A 521 -2.32 25.87 24.92
C ASP A 521 -1.96 27.01 23.95
N ARG A 522 -2.96 27.45 23.19
CA ARG A 522 -2.81 28.51 22.18
C ARG A 522 -4.12 29.26 21.95
N VAL A 523 -3.99 30.47 21.43
CA VAL A 523 -5.10 31.26 20.91
C VAL A 523 -4.80 31.67 19.48
N ALA A 524 -5.84 31.71 18.63
CA ALA A 524 -5.73 32.15 17.24
C ALA A 524 -6.80 33.19 16.89
N TRP A 525 -6.44 34.14 16.04
CA TRP A 525 -7.33 35.14 15.46
C TRP A 525 -7.25 35.08 13.94
N THR A 526 -8.37 35.38 13.28
CA THR A 526 -8.42 35.65 11.85
C THR A 526 -8.55 37.16 11.69
N VAL A 527 -7.63 37.77 10.95
CA VAL A 527 -7.54 39.22 10.81
C VAL A 527 -7.79 39.63 9.36
N GLU A 528 -8.55 40.71 9.18
CA GLU A 528 -8.71 41.45 7.93
C GLU A 528 -8.02 42.83 8.06
N LEU A 529 -6.99 43.04 7.25
CA LEU A 529 -6.21 44.28 7.13
C LEU A 529 -6.68 44.99 5.87
N ALA A 530 -7.06 46.26 6.02
CA ALA A 530 -7.40 47.11 4.90
C ALA A 530 -6.15 47.54 4.11
N GLN A 531 -4.99 47.66 4.78
CA GLN A 531 -3.75 48.13 4.18
C GLN A 531 -2.51 47.37 4.69
N THR A 532 -1.54 47.19 3.79
CA THR A 532 -0.20 46.68 4.11
C THR A 532 0.56 47.73 4.92
N GLY A 533 1.27 47.33 5.97
CA GLY A 533 1.99 48.28 6.83
C GLY A 533 2.97 47.64 7.80
N THR A 534 3.76 48.48 8.46
CA THR A 534 4.63 48.08 9.57
C THR A 534 3.90 48.35 10.87
N TYR A 535 3.88 47.37 11.78
CA TYR A 535 3.16 47.45 13.05
C TYR A 535 4.09 47.17 14.23
N GLU A 536 4.03 48.01 15.26
CA GLU A 536 4.55 47.70 16.58
C GLU A 536 3.59 46.77 17.32
N VAL A 537 4.12 45.69 17.87
CA VAL A 537 3.36 44.68 18.58
C VAL A 537 3.51 44.90 20.08
N HIS A 538 2.39 45.06 20.76
CA HIS A 538 2.31 45.18 22.22
C HIS A 538 1.42 44.09 22.81
N LEU A 539 1.87 43.47 23.90
CA LEU A 539 1.07 42.53 24.68
C LEU A 539 0.57 43.24 25.94
N ASP A 540 -0.72 43.13 26.25
CA ASP A 540 -1.34 43.63 27.47
C ASP A 540 -1.71 42.44 28.36
N TYR A 541 -0.93 42.21 29.40
CA TYR A 541 -1.04 41.03 30.26
C TYR A 541 -0.62 41.30 31.70
N ALA A 542 -1.01 40.38 32.60
CA ALA A 542 -0.46 40.28 33.96
C ALA A 542 0.30 38.96 34.13
N CYS A 543 1.36 38.97 34.94
CA CYS A 543 2.16 37.79 35.26
C CYS A 543 2.84 37.99 36.62
N GLU A 544 2.60 37.05 37.53
CA GLU A 544 3.26 37.07 38.83
C GLU A 544 4.78 36.88 38.68
N THR A 545 5.54 37.71 39.39
CA THR A 545 6.99 37.83 39.24
C THR A 545 7.75 36.50 39.46
N SER A 546 7.22 35.62 40.33
CA SER A 546 7.80 34.30 40.63
C SER A 546 7.65 33.29 39.49
N THR A 547 6.68 33.50 38.59
CA THR A 547 6.38 32.64 37.42
C THR A 547 6.85 33.22 36.09
N ALA A 548 7.48 34.40 36.11
CA ALA A 548 7.98 35.06 34.92
C ALA A 548 9.13 34.29 34.24
N GLY A 549 9.43 34.65 32.99
CA GLY A 549 10.56 34.08 32.23
C GLY A 549 10.18 32.94 31.28
N ASN A 550 8.93 32.48 31.31
CA ASN A 550 8.41 31.51 30.36
C ASN A 550 8.51 32.03 28.90
N PRO A 551 8.94 31.21 27.93
CA PRO A 551 9.08 31.63 26.53
C PRO A 551 7.73 31.57 25.80
N PHE A 552 7.48 32.57 24.95
CA PHE A 552 6.29 32.63 24.09
C PHE A 552 6.68 32.80 22.62
N VAL A 553 5.75 32.38 21.75
CA VAL A 553 5.80 32.63 20.31
C VAL A 553 4.49 33.26 19.84
N LEU A 554 4.62 34.34 19.08
CA LEU A 554 3.54 34.98 18.35
C LEU A 554 3.81 34.85 16.85
N THR A 555 2.98 34.09 16.15
CA THR A 555 3.07 33.91 14.69
C THR A 555 2.05 34.84 14.03
N LEU A 556 2.51 35.67 13.10
CA LEU A 556 1.70 36.59 12.31
C LEU A 556 1.91 36.28 10.82
N GLY A 557 1.14 35.35 10.28
CA GLY A 557 1.36 34.79 8.95
C GLY A 557 2.68 34.05 8.82
N THR A 558 3.58 34.54 7.97
CA THR A 558 4.92 33.95 7.74
C THR A 558 5.98 34.47 8.71
N GLN A 559 5.66 35.48 9.52
CA GLN A 559 6.58 36.05 10.51
C GLN A 559 6.28 35.51 11.91
N SER A 560 7.29 35.47 12.76
CA SER A 560 7.13 35.13 14.18
C SER A 560 7.95 36.07 15.05
N LEU A 561 7.37 36.49 16.17
CA LEU A 561 8.05 37.15 17.27
C LEU A 561 8.17 36.16 18.43
N ARG A 562 9.37 36.05 19.01
CA ARG A 562 9.64 35.22 20.18
C ARG A 562 10.17 36.09 21.31
N GLY A 563 9.85 35.72 22.54
CA GLY A 563 10.29 36.45 23.71
C GLY A 563 10.06 35.67 25.00
N LYS A 564 10.40 36.28 26.13
CA LYS A 564 10.09 35.74 27.46
C LYS A 564 9.10 36.67 28.17
N VAL A 565 8.14 36.07 28.86
CA VAL A 565 7.16 36.80 29.67
C VAL A 565 7.89 37.53 30.80
N LYS A 566 7.64 38.83 30.97
CA LYS A 566 8.20 39.64 32.06
C LYS A 566 7.19 39.67 33.21
N GLY A 567 7.67 39.62 34.45
CA GLY A 567 6.81 39.80 35.62
C GLY A 567 6.25 41.22 35.67
N THR A 568 4.98 41.35 36.01
CA THR A 568 4.28 42.64 36.14
C THR A 568 3.95 43.00 37.58
N GLY A 569 4.25 42.11 38.53
CA GLY A 569 3.91 42.23 39.94
C GLY A 569 3.18 40.98 40.38
N THR A 570 1.86 41.09 40.50
CA THR A 570 0.88 40.03 40.78
C THR A 570 0.06 39.66 39.53
N TRP A 571 -0.83 38.67 39.64
CA TRP A 571 -1.77 38.29 38.58
C TRP A 571 -2.85 39.35 38.28
N ASP A 572 -3.02 40.35 39.14
CA ASP A 572 -3.95 41.46 38.93
C ASP A 572 -3.26 42.73 38.39
N ASP A 573 -1.92 42.76 38.34
CA ASP A 573 -1.15 43.93 37.89
C ASP A 573 -0.89 43.86 36.38
N TYR A 574 -1.77 44.47 35.59
CA TYR A 574 -1.65 44.45 34.13
C TYR A 574 -0.71 45.53 33.60
N ALA A 575 0.14 45.14 32.66
CA ALA A 575 1.03 46.07 31.96
C ALA A 575 1.04 45.81 30.46
N THR A 576 1.24 46.88 29.68
CA THR A 576 1.43 46.79 28.23
C THR A 576 2.92 46.80 27.90
N VAL A 577 3.40 45.72 27.29
CA VAL A 577 4.83 45.53 26.96
C VAL A 577 5.01 45.44 25.44
N LYS A 578 5.90 46.27 24.88
CA LYS A 578 6.33 46.18 23.48
C LYS A 578 7.20 44.94 23.28
N VAL A 579 6.86 44.10 22.30
CA VAL A 579 7.57 42.83 22.04
C VAL A 579 8.30 42.80 20.70
N GLY A 580 7.97 43.70 19.77
CA GLY A 580 8.69 43.82 18.51
C GLY A 580 7.94 44.63 17.46
N THR A 581 8.43 44.56 16.23
CA THR A 581 7.84 45.21 15.06
C THR A 581 7.77 44.20 13.93
N VAL A 582 6.66 44.19 13.16
CA VAL A 582 6.44 43.28 12.04
C VAL A 582 5.87 44.00 10.84
N LYS A 583 6.11 43.45 9.65
CA LYS A 583 5.56 44.00 8.39
C LYS A 583 4.45 43.10 7.88
N LEU A 584 3.19 43.53 7.98
CA LEU A 584 2.06 42.70 7.58
C LEU A 584 1.54 43.12 6.21
N GLN A 585 1.23 42.13 5.37
CA GLN A 585 0.62 42.30 4.05
C GLN A 585 -0.87 41.92 4.10
N THR A 586 -1.64 42.28 3.06
CA THR A 586 -3.11 42.11 2.98
C THR A 586 -3.61 40.69 3.30
N THR A 587 -4.87 40.60 3.74
CA THR A 587 -5.52 39.48 4.47
C THR A 587 -6.48 38.62 3.65
N PRO A 588 -7.05 37.50 4.19
CA PRO A 588 -7.08 37.01 5.59
C PRO A 588 -5.71 36.56 6.12
N LEU A 589 -5.35 37.02 7.32
CA LEU A 589 -4.15 36.62 8.06
C LEU A 589 -4.54 35.82 9.30
N GLU A 590 -3.91 34.68 9.52
CA GLU A 590 -4.01 33.97 10.78
C GLU A 590 -2.88 34.39 11.73
N ILE A 591 -3.27 34.82 12.94
CA ILE A 591 -2.35 35.21 13.99
C ILE A 591 -2.54 34.26 15.15
N THR A 592 -1.45 33.66 15.65
CA THR A 592 -1.50 32.70 16.76
C THR A 592 -0.53 33.09 17.86
N PHE A 593 -0.97 33.01 19.11
CA PHE A 593 -0.13 33.18 20.30
C PHE A 593 -0.11 31.89 21.12
N ALA A 594 1.07 31.45 21.53
CA ALA A 594 1.26 30.22 22.30
C ALA A 594 2.51 30.30 23.18
N ALA A 595 2.60 29.39 24.15
CA ALA A 595 3.87 29.08 24.80
C ALA A 595 4.81 28.39 23.80
N GLU A 596 6.11 28.68 23.85
CA GLU A 596 7.10 28.00 22.99
C GLU A 596 7.45 26.60 23.51
N ALA A 597 7.28 26.37 24.81
CA ALA A 597 7.41 25.10 25.49
C ALA A 597 6.41 25.02 26.65
N ALA A 598 6.26 23.86 27.28
CA ALA A 598 5.41 23.73 28.47
C ALA A 598 5.81 24.76 29.54
N PRO A 599 4.91 25.67 29.95
CA PRO A 599 5.23 26.70 30.94
C PRO A 599 5.60 26.09 32.30
N GLN A 600 6.55 26.72 33.00
CA GLN A 600 6.75 26.49 34.42
C GLN A 600 5.67 27.26 35.18
N GLY A 601 4.66 26.54 35.70
CA GLY A 601 3.47 27.16 36.29
C GLY A 601 2.49 27.63 35.22
N PHE A 602 2.28 28.94 35.13
CA PHE A 602 1.38 29.55 34.16
C PHE A 602 2.12 30.55 33.25
N LEU A 603 1.73 30.64 31.98
CA LEU A 603 2.38 31.53 31.02
C LEU A 603 2.16 33.02 31.35
N MET A 604 0.89 33.46 31.38
CA MET A 604 0.45 34.84 31.66
C MET A 604 -1.08 34.91 31.68
N ASP A 605 -1.62 36.04 32.13
CA ASP A 605 -3.01 36.44 31.96
C ASP A 605 -3.12 37.48 30.83
N LEU A 606 -3.40 37.03 29.61
CA LEU A 606 -3.40 37.87 28.40
C LEU A 606 -4.77 38.50 28.14
N ARG A 607 -4.88 39.84 28.22
CA ARG A 607 -6.10 40.57 27.83
C ARG A 607 -6.19 40.77 26.32
N ARG A 608 -5.10 41.25 25.71
CA ARG A 608 -5.08 41.61 24.29
C ARG A 608 -3.68 41.74 23.72
N ILE A 609 -3.60 41.66 22.39
CA ILE A 609 -2.43 42.02 21.58
C ILE A 609 -2.82 43.22 20.71
N LEU A 610 -2.03 44.28 20.79
CA LEU A 610 -2.23 45.51 20.03
C LEU A 610 -1.17 45.60 18.93
N LEU A 611 -1.63 45.72 17.67
CA LEU A 611 -0.78 46.05 16.54
C LEU A 611 -0.98 47.54 16.21
N LYS A 612 0.01 48.35 16.55
CA LYS A 612 -0.01 49.80 16.32
C LYS A 612 0.70 50.12 15.01
N PRO A 613 0.07 50.79 14.03
CA PRO A 613 0.75 51.15 12.80
C PRO A 613 1.89 52.11 13.11
N VAL A 614 3.06 51.86 12.51
CA VAL A 614 4.20 52.78 12.54
C VAL A 614 4.02 53.76 11.38
N PRO A 615 3.98 55.08 11.64
CA PRO A 615 3.99 56.08 10.57
C PRO A 615 5.19 55.84 9.66
N GLN A 616 4.96 55.77 8.34
CA GLN A 616 6.04 55.64 7.36
C GLN A 616 6.80 56.94 7.16
#